data_AF-A0A2Z5FSK6-F1
#
_entry.id   AF-A0A2Z5FSK6-F1
#
_cell.length_a   1.000
_cell.length_b   1.000
_cell.length_c   1.000
_cell.angle_alpha   90.00
_cell.angle_beta   90.00
_cell.angle_gamma   90.00
#
_symmetry.space_group_name_H-M   'P 1'
#
loop_
_entity.id
_entity.type
_entity.pdbx_description
1 polymer ?
#
loop_
_entity_poly.entity_id
_entity_poly.type
_entity_poly.pdbx_seq_one_letter_code
_entity_poly.pdbx_strand_id
1 'polypeptide(L)'
;MSEQQSTFTVTDRRKFTLDGELRDPSTASTDEEVHVIPAAPSEPLPAATPGAATLEGEALDVDPDPLDEALDGDGPESDLVEAGVADSSIEDELGPLPTSQESADQHAAYQKSSGQLDEMIRQANPGAPPSAEIDFEQVVQSFYLSAVIAMGAAAEPGQKPRVDIIGARQSIDMLAVLVDKTKGNLTDREEKLLQTALFNLRMMFLEITNSIAAQAVKPKPNLSR
;
A
#
# COMPACT_ATOMS: atom_id res chain seq x y z
N MET A 1 8.32 41.46 20.95
CA MET A 1 8.52 40.11 21.49
C MET A 1 9.48 39.42 20.54
N SER A 2 10.71 39.14 20.97
CA SER A 2 11.76 38.59 20.08
C SER A 2 11.71 37.07 20.10
N GLU A 3 11.57 36.46 18.93
CA GLU A 3 11.56 35.00 18.72
C GLU A 3 12.98 34.43 18.79
N GLN A 4 13.19 33.45 19.67
CA GLN A 4 14.41 32.63 19.77
C GLN A 4 14.32 31.46 18.78
N GLN A 5 15.25 31.38 17.83
CA GLN A 5 15.43 30.19 16.99
C GLN A 5 16.22 29.12 17.78
N SER A 6 15.67 27.91 17.88
CA SER A 6 16.26 26.77 18.58
C SER A 6 17.13 25.92 17.65
N THR A 7 18.43 25.84 17.96
CA THR A 7 19.42 25.01 17.27
C THR A 7 19.22 23.52 17.63
N PHE A 8 19.16 22.65 16.63
CA PHE A 8 19.08 21.19 16.84
C PHE A 8 20.43 20.54 16.53
N THR A 9 21.05 19.92 17.54
CA THR A 9 22.32 19.21 17.40
C THR A 9 22.08 17.71 17.30
N VAL A 10 22.42 17.12 16.15
CA VAL A 10 22.38 15.66 15.96
C VAL A 10 23.69 15.06 16.41
N THR A 11 23.70 14.47 17.60
CA THR A 11 24.86 13.71 18.08
C THR A 11 24.74 12.25 17.63
N ASP A 12 25.64 11.80 16.74
CA ASP A 12 25.73 10.38 16.36
C ASP A 12 26.17 9.54 17.58
N ARG A 13 25.35 8.56 17.96
CA ARG A 13 25.56 7.67 19.12
C ARG A 13 26.11 6.29 18.75
N ARG A 14 26.52 6.07 17.50
CA ARG A 14 27.03 4.76 17.08
C ARG A 14 28.30 4.41 17.86
N LYS A 15 28.30 3.19 18.40
CA LYS A 15 29.40 2.60 19.19
C LYS A 15 30.62 2.24 18.34
N PHE A 16 30.43 2.21 17.01
CA PHE A 16 31.42 1.79 16.03
C PHE A 16 31.58 2.89 14.97
N THR A 17 32.81 3.09 14.51
CA THR A 17 33.09 3.94 13.35
C THR A 17 32.60 3.26 12.07
N LEU A 18 32.57 4.00 10.95
CA LEU A 18 32.21 3.46 9.63
C LEU A 18 33.14 2.32 9.18
N ASP A 19 34.35 2.24 9.73
CA ASP A 19 35.34 1.19 9.49
C ASP A 19 35.23 -0.01 10.47
N GLY A 20 34.21 -0.05 11.34
CA GLY A 20 33.92 -1.18 12.22
C GLY A 20 34.78 -1.26 13.50
N GLU A 21 35.58 -0.25 13.79
CA GLU A 21 36.36 -0.17 15.03
C GLU A 21 35.54 0.49 16.16
N LEU A 22 35.79 0.07 17.41
CA LEU A 22 35.12 0.60 18.59
C LEU A 22 35.56 2.05 18.85
N ARG A 23 34.59 2.99 18.89
CA ARG A 23 34.86 4.42 19.10
C ARG A 23 35.33 4.67 20.54
N ASP A 24 36.54 5.21 20.71
CA ASP A 24 37.07 5.67 22.01
C ASP A 24 36.33 6.95 22.47
N PRO A 25 35.85 7.02 23.73
CA PRO A 25 35.08 8.16 24.23
C PRO A 25 35.89 9.46 24.44
N SER A 26 37.21 9.48 24.22
CA SER A 26 38.06 10.63 24.56
C SER A 26 38.25 11.70 23.47
N THR A 27 37.73 11.53 22.23
CA THR A 27 38.02 12.45 21.11
C THR A 27 36.83 13.25 20.59
N ALA A 28 35.78 13.48 21.39
CA ALA A 28 34.60 14.23 20.95
C ALA A 28 34.70 15.72 21.33
N SER A 29 35.33 16.55 20.47
CA SER A 29 35.14 18.02 20.42
C SER A 29 35.78 18.59 19.16
N THR A 30 35.01 18.95 18.14
CA THR A 30 35.30 20.10 17.26
C THR A 30 34.01 20.47 16.52
N ASP A 31 33.53 21.68 16.80
CA ASP A 31 32.40 22.39 16.21
C ASP A 31 32.61 22.77 14.74
N GLU A 32 31.51 22.86 13.97
CA GLU A 32 31.43 23.75 12.80
C GLU A 32 29.99 24.27 12.63
N GLU A 33 29.82 25.58 12.87
CA GLU A 33 28.59 26.36 12.70
C GLU A 33 28.40 26.78 11.22
N VAL A 34 27.16 26.77 10.68
CA VAL A 34 26.83 27.61 9.51
C VAL A 34 25.44 28.25 9.60
N HIS A 35 25.54 29.58 9.66
CA HIS A 35 24.66 30.74 9.40
C HIS A 35 23.28 30.61 8.71
N VAL A 36 22.36 31.45 9.19
CA VAL A 36 20.97 31.74 8.74
C VAL A 36 20.95 32.84 7.66
N ILE A 37 19.98 32.82 6.73
CA ILE A 37 19.55 33.99 5.93
C ILE A 37 18.02 34.17 6.10
N PRO A 38 17.50 35.40 6.36
CA PRO A 38 16.12 35.65 6.79
C PRO A 38 15.09 35.89 5.66
N ALA A 39 13.82 35.86 6.08
CA ALA A 39 12.56 35.91 5.32
C ALA A 39 12.10 37.29 4.79
N ALA A 40 11.17 37.31 3.81
CA ALA A 40 10.00 38.24 3.71
C ALA A 40 9.01 37.84 2.55
N PRO A 41 7.75 38.36 2.47
CA PRO A 41 6.50 37.55 2.49
C PRO A 41 5.38 37.92 1.45
N SER A 42 4.16 37.33 1.64
CA SER A 42 2.78 37.73 1.17
C SER A 42 2.39 37.35 -0.28
N GLU A 43 1.19 36.85 -0.67
CA GLU A 43 -0.17 36.68 -0.10
C GLU A 43 -1.00 35.71 -1.02
N PRO A 44 -2.21 35.22 -0.64
CA PRO A 44 -2.88 34.03 -1.20
C PRO A 44 -4.12 34.28 -2.10
N LEU A 45 -4.69 33.16 -2.60
CA LEU A 45 -6.02 32.87 -3.20
C LEU A 45 -6.02 32.63 -4.73
N PRO A 46 -6.76 31.60 -5.21
CA PRO A 46 -8.21 31.75 -5.39
C PRO A 46 -9.08 30.55 -4.97
N ALA A 47 -10.33 30.88 -4.66
CA ALA A 47 -11.46 29.98 -4.55
C ALA A 47 -11.99 29.56 -5.94
N ALA A 48 -12.46 28.32 -6.08
CA ALA A 48 -13.51 27.93 -7.03
C ALA A 48 -13.99 26.49 -6.77
N THR A 49 -15.14 26.34 -6.12
CA THR A 49 -16.22 25.41 -6.58
C THR A 49 -17.01 26.16 -7.68
N PRO A 50 -17.77 25.52 -8.60
CA PRO A 50 -18.65 24.36 -8.37
C PRO A 50 -18.76 23.36 -9.55
N GLY A 51 -19.54 22.29 -9.40
CA GLY A 51 -19.91 21.45 -10.54
C GLY A 51 -20.62 20.15 -10.16
N ALA A 52 -21.86 20.25 -9.70
CA ALA A 52 -22.77 19.13 -9.54
C ALA A 52 -23.11 18.51 -10.91
N ALA A 53 -23.11 17.17 -10.99
CA ALA A 53 -23.83 16.40 -11.99
C ALA A 53 -24.49 15.21 -11.28
N THR A 54 -25.76 15.40 -10.96
CA THR A 54 -26.76 14.40 -10.62
C THR A 54 -26.83 13.33 -11.70
N LEU A 55 -26.85 12.06 -11.32
CA LEU A 55 -27.41 10.97 -12.14
C LEU A 55 -28.22 10.06 -11.21
N GLU A 56 -29.49 9.95 -11.53
CA GLU A 56 -30.53 9.20 -10.83
C GLU A 56 -30.46 7.70 -11.18
N GLY A 57 -30.80 6.87 -10.18
CA GLY A 57 -31.58 5.63 -10.29
C GLY A 57 -31.15 4.53 -11.26
N GLU A 58 -30.78 3.37 -10.71
CA GLU A 58 -31.55 2.12 -10.90
C GLU A 58 -31.11 1.12 -9.83
N ALA A 59 -32.02 0.74 -8.93
CA ALA A 59 -31.80 -0.30 -7.93
C ALA A 59 -32.08 -1.66 -8.58
N LEU A 60 -31.09 -2.55 -8.57
CA LEU A 60 -31.27 -3.96 -8.88
C LEU A 60 -31.22 -4.74 -7.56
N ASP A 61 -32.41 -5.09 -7.08
CA ASP A 61 -32.64 -6.11 -6.08
C ASP A 61 -31.99 -7.43 -6.54
N VAL A 62 -31.03 -7.93 -5.76
CA VAL A 62 -30.50 -9.29 -5.91
C VAL A 62 -30.77 -10.00 -4.59
N ASP A 63 -31.79 -10.85 -4.58
CA ASP A 63 -32.09 -11.79 -3.51
C ASP A 63 -30.87 -12.69 -3.23
N PRO A 64 -30.52 -12.96 -1.96
CA PRO A 64 -29.53 -13.98 -1.64
C PRO A 64 -30.16 -15.38 -1.79
N ASP A 65 -29.77 -16.08 -2.84
CA ASP A 65 -30.12 -17.49 -3.08
C ASP A 65 -29.44 -18.39 -2.01
N PRO A 66 -30.18 -19.22 -1.24
CA PRO A 66 -29.60 -20.13 -0.28
C PRO A 66 -29.08 -21.39 -0.97
N LEU A 67 -27.75 -21.52 -1.10
CA LEU A 67 -27.12 -22.77 -1.50
C LEU A 67 -27.08 -23.75 -0.31
N ASP A 68 -28.16 -24.50 -0.13
CA ASP A 68 -28.14 -25.80 0.57
C ASP A 68 -29.33 -26.65 0.11
N GLU A 69 -29.09 -27.63 -0.77
CA GLU A 69 -29.41 -29.06 -0.54
C GLU A 69 -29.36 -29.90 -1.83
N ALA A 70 -28.78 -31.09 -1.64
CA ALA A 70 -29.05 -32.36 -2.34
C ALA A 70 -28.44 -32.60 -3.73
N LEU A 71 -27.28 -33.25 -3.73
CA LEU A 71 -26.99 -34.33 -4.69
C LEU A 71 -26.31 -35.50 -3.97
N ASP A 72 -27.13 -36.34 -3.33
CA ASP A 72 -26.85 -37.77 -3.18
C ASP A 72 -26.89 -38.41 -4.58
N GLY A 73 -25.75 -38.91 -5.05
CA GLY A 73 -25.62 -39.55 -6.36
C GLY A 73 -24.38 -40.41 -6.45
N ASP A 74 -24.54 -41.67 -6.05
CA ASP A 74 -23.63 -42.80 -6.23
C ASP A 74 -23.15 -42.97 -7.69
N GLY A 75 -21.83 -43.07 -7.91
CA GLY A 75 -21.20 -43.39 -9.20
C GLY A 75 -19.66 -43.25 -9.18
N PRO A 76 -18.89 -44.08 -9.91
CA PRO A 76 -17.77 -44.85 -9.34
C PRO A 76 -16.37 -44.22 -9.45
N GLU A 77 -15.48 -44.71 -8.58
CA GLU A 77 -14.05 -44.46 -8.51
C GLU A 77 -13.32 -44.65 -9.86
N SER A 78 -12.45 -43.71 -10.24
CA SER A 78 -11.15 -44.00 -10.90
C SER A 78 -10.29 -42.74 -11.11
N ASP A 79 -9.10 -42.78 -10.51
CA ASP A 79 -7.86 -42.08 -10.86
C ASP A 79 -7.76 -40.55 -10.71
N LEU A 80 -7.58 -40.13 -9.47
CA LEU A 80 -6.75 -38.96 -9.12
C LEU A 80 -5.58 -39.43 -8.26
N VAL A 81 -4.39 -39.58 -8.85
CA VAL A 81 -3.12 -39.61 -8.11
C VAL A 81 -2.02 -38.99 -8.96
N GLU A 82 -1.81 -37.69 -8.77
CA GLU A 82 -0.49 -37.15 -8.38
C GLU A 82 -0.66 -35.71 -7.87
N ALA A 83 -1.25 -35.57 -6.67
CA ALA A 83 -1.15 -34.34 -5.92
C ALA A 83 0.25 -34.27 -5.31
N GLY A 84 0.98 -33.23 -5.67
CA GLY A 84 2.28 -32.91 -5.11
C GLY A 84 2.23 -32.87 -3.58
N VAL A 85 3.24 -33.51 -2.99
CA VAL A 85 3.58 -33.58 -1.58
C VAL A 85 3.08 -32.36 -0.80
N ALA A 86 2.01 -32.55 -0.02
CA ALA A 86 1.70 -31.65 1.09
C ALA A 86 2.88 -31.68 2.07
N ASP A 87 3.48 -30.52 2.32
CA ASP A 87 4.52 -30.38 3.33
C ASP A 87 3.89 -30.59 4.71
N SER A 88 3.88 -31.83 5.18
CA SER A 88 3.34 -32.26 6.48
C SER A 88 4.00 -31.56 7.68
N SER A 89 5.07 -30.79 7.44
CA SER A 89 5.80 -30.04 8.46
C SER A 89 5.07 -28.76 8.90
N ILE A 90 4.13 -28.24 8.10
CA ILE A 90 3.44 -26.96 8.37
C ILE A 90 2.24 -27.13 9.32
N GLU A 91 1.58 -28.29 9.26
CA GLU A 91 0.40 -28.60 10.10
C GLU A 91 0.78 -28.82 11.57
N ASP A 92 2.01 -29.23 11.87
CA ASP A 92 2.51 -29.40 13.24
C ASP A 92 2.93 -28.07 13.91
N GLU A 93 3.22 -27.02 13.13
CA GLU A 93 3.69 -25.72 13.63
C GLU A 93 2.55 -24.70 13.82
N LEU A 94 1.47 -24.81 13.04
CA LEU A 94 0.27 -23.98 13.17
C LEU A 94 -0.75 -24.68 14.08
N GLY A 95 -1.20 -24.00 15.14
CA GLY A 95 -2.24 -24.53 16.03
C GLY A 95 -3.54 -24.89 15.29
N PRO A 96 -4.51 -25.53 15.99
CA PRO A 96 -5.75 -25.95 15.35
C PRO A 96 -6.45 -24.74 14.72
N LEU A 97 -6.78 -24.87 13.44
CA LEU A 97 -7.58 -23.86 12.74
C LEU A 97 -8.93 -23.68 13.45
N PRO A 98 -9.48 -22.45 13.49
CA PRO A 98 -10.84 -22.23 13.95
C PRO A 98 -11.82 -23.16 13.22
N THR A 99 -12.80 -23.67 13.95
CA THR A 99 -13.83 -24.52 13.34
C THR A 99 -14.67 -23.70 12.35
N SER A 100 -15.26 -24.36 11.34
CA SER A 100 -16.13 -23.68 10.36
C SER A 100 -17.29 -22.92 11.04
N GLN A 101 -17.86 -23.49 12.10
CA GLN A 101 -18.93 -22.86 12.85
C GLN A 101 -18.43 -21.62 13.60
N GLU A 102 -17.29 -21.72 14.27
CA GLU A 102 -16.69 -20.59 14.98
C GLU A 102 -16.29 -19.45 14.03
N SER A 103 -15.73 -19.77 12.86
CA SER A 103 -15.41 -18.77 11.83
C SER A 103 -16.66 -18.04 11.31
N ALA A 104 -17.76 -18.78 11.11
CA ALA A 104 -19.03 -18.19 10.67
C ALA A 104 -19.62 -17.25 11.73
N ASP A 105 -19.59 -17.67 13.00
CA ASP A 105 -20.05 -16.86 14.13
C ASP A 105 -19.21 -15.57 14.28
N GLN A 106 -17.88 -15.69 14.14
CA GLN A 106 -16.98 -14.53 14.18
C GLN A 106 -17.24 -13.57 13.02
N HIS A 107 -17.42 -14.07 11.80
CA HIS A 107 -17.70 -13.24 10.63
C HIS A 107 -19.04 -12.50 10.78
N ALA A 108 -20.10 -13.18 11.24
CA ALA A 108 -21.39 -12.56 11.50
C ALA A 108 -21.30 -11.48 12.60
N ALA A 109 -20.52 -11.73 13.66
CA ALA A 109 -20.29 -10.74 14.71
C ALA A 109 -19.54 -9.50 14.18
N TYR A 110 -18.52 -9.70 13.33
CA TYR A 110 -17.78 -8.60 12.69
C TYR A 110 -18.69 -7.75 11.81
N GLN A 111 -19.45 -8.36 10.91
CA GLN A 111 -20.37 -7.64 10.01
C GLN A 111 -21.44 -6.85 10.77
N LYS A 112 -21.97 -7.42 11.86
CA LYS A 112 -22.92 -6.71 12.72
C LYS A 112 -22.27 -5.49 13.38
N SER A 113 -21.05 -5.64 13.88
CA SER A 113 -20.31 -4.54 14.52
C SER A 113 -19.92 -3.45 13.52
N SER A 114 -19.51 -3.80 12.31
CA SER A 114 -19.16 -2.83 11.26
C SER A 114 -20.40 -2.07 10.80
N GLY A 115 -21.53 -2.75 10.57
CA GLY A 115 -22.79 -2.09 10.23
C GLY A 115 -23.29 -1.13 11.32
N GLN A 116 -23.12 -1.48 12.60
CA GLN A 116 -23.41 -0.56 13.71
C GLN A 116 -22.49 0.66 13.70
N LEU A 117 -21.20 0.48 13.41
CA LEU A 117 -20.25 1.58 13.29
C LEU A 117 -20.63 2.53 12.15
N ASP A 118 -20.97 1.99 10.99
CA ASP A 118 -21.36 2.78 9.82
C ASP A 118 -22.62 3.59 10.08
N GLU A 119 -23.61 3.01 10.79
CA GLU A 119 -24.81 3.73 11.19
C GLU A 119 -24.50 4.84 12.21
N MET A 120 -23.60 4.61 13.17
CA MET A 120 -23.14 5.67 14.08
C MET A 120 -22.42 6.81 13.34
N ILE A 121 -21.58 6.48 12.35
CA ILE A 121 -20.91 7.48 11.50
C ILE A 121 -21.94 8.29 10.70
N ARG A 122 -22.96 7.62 10.14
CA ARG A 122 -24.05 8.29 9.40
C ARG A 122 -24.89 9.21 10.29
N GLN A 123 -25.18 8.80 11.53
CA GLN A 123 -25.89 9.66 12.49
C GLN A 123 -25.05 10.88 12.91
N ALA A 124 -23.73 10.70 13.09
CA ALA A 124 -22.83 11.79 13.42
C ALA A 124 -22.56 12.74 12.23
N ASN A 125 -22.61 12.22 11.00
CA ASN A 125 -22.43 12.99 9.78
C ASN A 125 -23.45 12.58 8.69
N PRO A 126 -24.67 13.15 8.71
CA PRO A 126 -25.73 12.79 7.75
C PRO A 126 -25.43 13.14 6.29
N GLY A 127 -24.39 13.94 6.04
CA GLY A 127 -23.91 14.29 4.69
C GLY A 127 -22.74 13.44 4.22
N ALA A 128 -22.25 12.49 5.03
CA ALA A 128 -21.20 11.59 4.60
C ALA A 128 -21.75 10.60 3.55
N PRO A 129 -20.99 10.31 2.48
CA PRO A 129 -21.34 9.21 1.58
C PRO A 129 -21.34 7.89 2.38
N PRO A 130 -22.16 6.89 1.97
CA PRO A 130 -22.12 5.58 2.60
C PRO A 130 -20.71 4.99 2.50
N SER A 131 -20.29 4.27 3.54
CA SER A 131 -19.13 3.38 3.49
C SER A 131 -19.35 2.40 2.34
N ALA A 132 -18.54 2.50 1.29
CA ALA A 132 -18.54 1.53 0.21
C ALA A 132 -17.84 0.27 0.72
N GLU A 133 -18.45 -0.89 0.48
CA GLU A 133 -17.77 -2.17 0.67
C GLU A 133 -16.56 -2.23 -0.26
N ILE A 134 -15.47 -2.84 0.22
CA ILE A 134 -14.25 -2.97 -0.58
C ILE A 134 -14.45 -4.13 -1.56
N ASP A 135 -14.47 -3.82 -2.85
CA ASP A 135 -14.44 -4.81 -3.92
C ASP A 135 -13.00 -5.18 -4.33
N PHE A 136 -12.87 -6.18 -5.19
CA PHE A 136 -11.57 -6.60 -5.70
C PHE A 136 -10.83 -5.49 -6.47
N GLU A 137 -11.58 -4.67 -7.24
CA GLU A 137 -11.02 -3.56 -8.01
C GLU A 137 -10.36 -2.52 -7.08
N GLN A 138 -10.99 -2.22 -5.95
CA GLN A 138 -10.49 -1.31 -4.93
C GLN A 138 -9.24 -1.87 -4.22
N VAL A 139 -9.19 -3.19 -3.97
CA VAL A 139 -7.99 -3.85 -3.44
C VAL A 139 -6.82 -3.69 -4.42
N VAL A 140 -7.02 -3.99 -5.71
CA VAL A 140 -5.98 -3.82 -6.74
C VAL A 140 -5.55 -2.36 -6.85
N GLN A 141 -6.50 -1.42 -6.81
CA GLN A 141 -6.23 0.01 -6.87
C GLN A 141 -5.41 0.49 -5.66
N SER A 142 -5.64 -0.06 -4.47
CA SER A 142 -4.88 0.30 -3.26
C SER A 142 -3.38 -0.03 -3.40
N PHE A 143 -3.04 -1.21 -3.91
CA PHE A 143 -1.66 -1.61 -4.19
C PHE A 143 -1.06 -0.80 -5.34
N TYR A 144 -1.85 -0.56 -6.39
CA TYR A 144 -1.42 0.26 -7.53
C TYR A 144 -1.04 1.67 -7.10
N LEU A 145 -1.92 2.35 -6.34
CA LEU A 145 -1.65 3.69 -5.87
C LEU A 145 -0.46 3.72 -4.90
N SER A 146 -0.34 2.73 -4.02
CA SER A 146 0.81 2.59 -3.13
C SER A 146 2.13 2.49 -3.90
N ALA A 147 2.17 1.71 -4.97
CA ALA A 147 3.34 1.60 -5.85
C ALA A 147 3.64 2.92 -6.57
N VAL A 148 2.62 3.59 -7.12
CA VAL A 148 2.76 4.87 -7.83
C VAL A 148 3.25 5.99 -6.91
N ILE A 149 2.75 6.05 -5.68
CA ILE A 149 3.21 7.00 -4.65
C ILE A 149 4.67 6.72 -4.30
N ALA A 150 5.04 5.45 -4.07
CA ALA A 150 6.42 5.05 -3.79
C ALA A 150 7.37 5.39 -4.96
N MET A 151 6.87 5.36 -6.20
CA MET A 151 7.59 5.80 -7.39
C MET A 151 7.75 7.32 -7.53
N GLY A 152 7.24 8.11 -6.57
CA GLY A 152 7.43 9.56 -6.50
C GLY A 152 6.29 10.38 -7.10
N ALA A 153 5.14 9.77 -7.44
CA ALA A 153 3.99 10.48 -7.99
C ALA A 153 3.28 11.44 -7.01
N ALA A 154 3.59 11.33 -5.70
CA ALA A 154 3.05 12.21 -4.65
C ALA A 154 3.96 13.39 -4.30
N ALA A 155 4.96 13.72 -5.12
CA ALA A 155 5.85 14.84 -4.85
C ALA A 155 5.10 16.18 -4.95
N GLU A 156 5.11 16.96 -3.87
CA GLU A 156 4.53 18.31 -3.87
C GLU A 156 5.30 19.25 -4.83
N PRO A 157 4.62 20.20 -5.49
CA PRO A 157 5.27 21.19 -6.34
C PRO A 157 6.38 21.94 -5.57
N GLY A 158 7.62 21.80 -6.02
CA GLY A 158 8.79 22.44 -5.41
C GLY A 158 9.62 21.54 -4.47
N GLN A 159 9.12 20.35 -4.09
CA GLN A 159 9.95 19.33 -3.45
C GLN A 159 10.63 18.43 -4.47
N LYS A 160 11.80 17.91 -4.11
CA LYS A 160 12.45 16.84 -4.87
C LYS A 160 11.62 15.56 -4.68
N PRO A 161 11.18 14.89 -5.76
CA PRO A 161 10.49 13.61 -5.66
C PRO A 161 11.34 12.64 -4.86
N ARG A 162 10.80 12.12 -3.75
CA ARG A 162 11.42 11.05 -2.99
C ARG A 162 10.91 9.74 -3.56
N VAL A 163 11.79 9.04 -4.26
CA VAL A 163 11.46 7.74 -4.84
C VAL A 163 11.89 6.65 -3.87
N ASP A 164 10.92 5.89 -3.37
CA ASP A 164 11.12 4.66 -2.62
C ASP A 164 11.01 3.46 -3.56
N ILE A 165 12.14 3.11 -4.17
CA ILE A 165 12.24 1.97 -5.09
C ILE A 165 11.92 0.65 -4.39
N ILE A 166 12.23 0.53 -3.09
CA ILE A 166 12.01 -0.70 -2.34
C ILE A 166 10.51 -0.88 -2.07
N GLY A 167 9.82 0.16 -1.60
CA GLY A 167 8.38 0.15 -1.41
C GLY A 167 7.60 -0.06 -2.71
N ALA A 168 8.06 0.54 -3.81
CA ALA A 168 7.46 0.33 -5.13
C ALA A 168 7.58 -1.13 -5.57
N ARG A 169 8.77 -1.73 -5.45
CA ARG A 169 8.99 -3.15 -5.77
C ARG A 169 8.12 -4.06 -4.91
N GLN A 170 8.06 -3.81 -3.60
CA GLN A 170 7.26 -4.62 -2.69
C GLN A 170 5.77 -4.62 -3.07
N SER A 171 5.23 -3.45 -3.43
CA SER A 171 3.83 -3.32 -3.87
C SER A 171 3.56 -4.06 -5.18
N ILE A 172 4.51 -4.04 -6.13
CA ILE A 172 4.44 -4.81 -7.38
C ILE A 172 4.48 -6.31 -7.09
N ASP A 173 5.35 -6.75 -6.18
CA ASP A 173 5.49 -8.15 -5.81
C ASP A 173 4.22 -8.67 -5.10
N MET A 174 3.56 -7.86 -4.27
CA MET A 174 2.25 -8.19 -3.67
C MET A 174 1.17 -8.42 -4.75
N LEU A 175 1.09 -7.56 -5.76
CA LEU A 175 0.19 -7.75 -6.89
C LEU A 175 0.54 -9.00 -7.71
N ALA A 176 1.82 -9.34 -7.85
CA ALA A 176 2.25 -10.56 -8.52
C ALA A 176 1.80 -11.83 -7.75
N VAL A 177 1.90 -11.83 -6.42
CA VAL A 177 1.39 -12.93 -5.60
C VAL A 177 -0.13 -13.06 -5.73
N LEU A 178 -0.86 -11.94 -5.78
CA LEU A 178 -2.31 -11.98 -6.03
C LEU A 178 -2.62 -12.64 -7.37
N VAL A 179 -1.94 -12.26 -8.46
CA VAL A 179 -2.10 -12.93 -9.77
C VAL A 179 -1.92 -14.43 -9.67
N ASP A 180 -0.92 -14.91 -8.91
CA ASP A 180 -0.64 -16.33 -8.80
C ASP A 180 -1.65 -17.08 -7.92
N LYS A 181 -2.15 -16.45 -6.85
CA LYS A 181 -3.07 -17.09 -5.88
C LYS A 181 -4.53 -16.98 -6.25
N THR A 182 -4.93 -16.08 -7.15
CA THR A 182 -6.33 -15.91 -7.56
C THR A 182 -6.66 -16.53 -8.92
N LYS A 183 -5.74 -17.26 -9.56
CA LYS A 183 -5.98 -17.91 -10.86
C LYS A 183 -7.21 -18.82 -10.82
N GLY A 184 -8.10 -18.66 -11.80
CA GLY A 184 -9.35 -19.42 -11.90
C GLY A 184 -10.50 -18.91 -11.03
N ASN A 185 -10.25 -17.93 -10.15
CA ASN A 185 -11.28 -17.31 -9.29
C ASN A 185 -11.66 -15.89 -9.74
N LEU A 186 -11.04 -15.37 -10.80
CA LEU A 186 -11.28 -14.02 -11.31
C LEU A 186 -12.26 -14.06 -12.49
N THR A 187 -13.10 -13.03 -12.57
CA THR A 187 -13.81 -12.71 -13.81
C THR A 187 -12.85 -12.19 -14.87
N ASP A 188 -13.22 -12.27 -16.15
CA ASP A 188 -12.41 -11.75 -17.27
C ASP A 188 -12.03 -10.26 -17.08
N ARG A 189 -12.92 -9.48 -16.47
CA ARG A 189 -12.69 -8.06 -16.16
C ARG A 189 -11.62 -7.91 -15.09
N GLU A 190 -11.73 -8.64 -13.99
CA GLU A 190 -10.78 -8.58 -12.86
C GLU A 190 -9.40 -9.09 -13.27
N GLU A 191 -9.34 -10.18 -14.04
CA GLU A 191 -8.08 -10.70 -14.56
C GLU A 191 -7.39 -9.64 -15.44
N LYS A 192 -8.13 -9.04 -16.38
CA LYS A 192 -7.60 -8.00 -17.25
C LYS A 192 -7.15 -6.76 -16.47
N LEU A 193 -7.92 -6.34 -15.47
CA LEU A 193 -7.57 -5.23 -14.57
C LEU A 193 -6.24 -5.51 -13.88
N LEU A 194 -6.11 -6.67 -13.24
CA LEU A 194 -4.94 -7.06 -12.47
C LEU A 194 -3.69 -7.18 -13.35
N GLN A 195 -3.82 -7.82 -14.53
CA GLN A 195 -2.72 -7.94 -15.49
C GLN A 195 -2.27 -6.58 -16.03
N THR A 196 -3.23 -5.70 -16.36
CA THR A 196 -2.94 -4.35 -16.87
C THR A 196 -2.25 -3.50 -15.81
N ALA A 197 -2.74 -3.53 -14.57
CA ALA A 197 -2.14 -2.83 -13.45
C ALA A 197 -0.69 -3.28 -13.23
N LEU A 198 -0.45 -4.60 -13.19
CA LEU A 198 0.87 -5.16 -12.97
C LEU A 198 1.85 -4.83 -14.12
N PHE A 199 1.38 -4.88 -15.37
CA PHE A 199 2.18 -4.49 -16.53
C PHE A 199 2.62 -3.02 -16.46
N ASN A 200 1.67 -2.11 -16.22
CA ASN A 200 1.94 -0.68 -16.15
C ASN A 200 2.94 -0.35 -15.04
N LEU A 201 2.76 -0.91 -13.84
CA LEU A 201 3.69 -0.68 -12.73
C LEU A 201 5.10 -1.19 -13.02
N ARG A 202 5.22 -2.37 -13.64
CA ARG A 202 6.53 -2.93 -14.02
C ARG A 202 7.24 -2.04 -15.04
N MET A 203 6.51 -1.49 -16.01
CA MET A 203 7.05 -0.54 -16.98
C MET A 203 7.51 0.75 -16.30
N MET A 204 6.68 1.36 -15.46
CA MET A 204 7.04 2.57 -14.71
C MET A 204 8.27 2.35 -13.82
N PHE A 205 8.33 1.21 -13.13
CA PHE A 205 9.46 0.84 -12.29
C PHE A 205 10.76 0.71 -13.10
N LEU A 206 10.69 0.08 -14.28
CA LEU A 206 11.83 -0.07 -15.19
C LEU A 206 12.32 1.28 -15.72
N GLU A 207 11.42 2.18 -16.09
CA GLU A 207 11.78 3.53 -16.53
C GLU A 207 12.48 4.32 -15.42
N ILE A 208 11.94 4.28 -14.20
CA ILE A 208 12.51 5.00 -13.06
C ILE A 208 13.88 4.45 -12.71
N THR A 209 14.03 3.13 -12.61
CA THR A 209 15.32 2.50 -12.29
C THR A 209 16.37 2.80 -13.37
N ASN A 210 16.00 2.79 -14.65
CA ASN A 210 16.87 3.22 -15.75
C ASN A 210 17.25 4.71 -15.63
N SER A 211 16.31 5.58 -15.25
CA SER A 211 16.57 7.02 -15.08
C SER A 211 17.53 7.31 -13.91
N ILE A 212 17.42 6.56 -12.81
CA ILE A 212 18.31 6.66 -11.65
C ILE A 212 19.71 6.16 -12.01
N ALA A 213 19.80 5.02 -12.70
CA ALA A 213 21.06 4.49 -13.18
C ALA A 213 21.77 5.46 -14.13
N ALA A 214 21.04 6.07 -15.08
CA ALA A 214 21.60 7.06 -16.00
C ALA A 214 22.10 8.33 -15.29
N GLN A 215 21.43 8.76 -14.21
CA GLN A 215 21.87 9.89 -13.39
C GLN A 215 23.14 9.58 -12.58
N ALA A 216 23.29 8.34 -12.08
CA ALA A 216 24.48 7.93 -11.34
C ALA A 216 25.75 7.86 -12.22
N VAL A 217 25.60 7.63 -13.53
CA VAL A 217 26.73 7.50 -14.48
C VAL A 217 27.24 8.85 -15.00
N LYS A 218 26.53 9.97 -14.84
CA LYS A 218 27.02 11.30 -15.22
C LYS A 218 27.89 11.89 -14.09
N PRO A 219 29.23 11.88 -14.18
CA PRO A 219 30.07 12.48 -13.15
C PRO A 219 29.83 14.00 -13.11
N LYS A 220 29.79 14.59 -11.91
CA LYS A 220 29.76 16.05 -11.75
C LYS A 220 30.97 16.63 -12.48
N PRO A 221 30.81 17.64 -13.34
CA PRO A 221 31.95 18.33 -13.92
C PRO A 221 32.71 19.00 -12.78
N ASN A 222 33.95 18.55 -12.57
CA ASN A 222 34.85 19.14 -11.59
C ASN A 222 35.05 20.60 -11.99
N LEU A 223 34.43 21.53 -11.25
CA LEU A 223 34.75 22.95 -11.32
C LEU A 223 36.19 23.10 -10.82
N SER A 224 37.13 23.13 -11.77
CA SER A 224 38.53 23.42 -11.50
C SER A 224 38.72 24.93 -11.36
N ARG A 225 39.28 25.30 -10.20
CA ARG A 225 40.00 26.53 -9.85
C ARG A 225 39.21 27.83 -9.67
#